data_AF-A0A3A8YWJ9-F1
#
_entry.id   AF-A0A3A8YWJ9-F1
#
_cell.length_a   1.000
_cell.length_b   1.000
_cell.length_c   1.000
_cell.angle_alpha   90.00
_cell.angle_beta   90.00
_cell.angle_gamma   90.00
#
_symmetry.space_group_name_H-M   'P 1'
#
loop_
_entity.id
_entity.type
_entity.pdbx_description
1 polymer ?
#
loop_
_entity_poly.entity_id
_entity_poly.type
_entity_poly.pdbx_seq_one_letter_code
_entity_poly.pdbx_strand_id
1 'polypeptide(L)'
;MDIKDTKTAENLRKALAGESIARNKYTYFAMAARANGDEEIAAAFEQMAKNEMMHAKFWFEQLYGKPADTKECLTQAAMGEYSEWHDMYPDFAAQAREEGLEDIAVMFEKVAAIERDHEGRFMTLLAKLAQTSPEQAHAPTRAEPSPRQKKTGYRCQFCGAVFEERPDICDTCQAIGAFELVEYYE
;
A
#
# COMPACT_ATOMS: atom_id res chain seq x y z
N MET A 1 6.82 6.60 -30.65
CA MET A 1 5.46 6.16 -31.00
C MET A 1 4.69 6.10 -29.69
N ASP A 2 3.57 6.80 -29.58
CA ASP A 2 2.76 6.76 -28.35
C ASP A 2 2.01 5.43 -28.29
N ILE A 3 2.11 4.70 -27.18
CA ILE A 3 1.49 3.37 -27.02
C ILE A 3 0.11 3.45 -26.37
N LYS A 4 -0.30 4.61 -25.83
CA LYS A 4 -1.45 4.74 -24.90
C LYS A 4 -2.75 4.12 -25.39
N ASP A 5 -3.07 4.24 -26.68
CA ASP A 5 -4.32 3.75 -27.28
C ASP A 5 -4.13 2.47 -28.11
N THR A 6 -3.06 1.72 -27.85
CA THR A 6 -2.75 0.49 -28.58
C THR A 6 -3.17 -0.75 -27.79
N LYS A 7 -3.50 -1.84 -28.51
CA LYS A 7 -3.65 -3.17 -27.91
C LYS A 7 -2.38 -3.61 -27.16
N THR A 8 -1.21 -3.09 -27.56
CA THR A 8 0.05 -3.35 -26.84
C THR A 8 0.03 -2.74 -25.45
N ALA A 9 -0.48 -1.52 -25.25
CA ALA A 9 -0.61 -0.94 -23.92
C ALA A 9 -1.60 -1.73 -23.04
N GLU A 10 -2.71 -2.23 -23.60
CA GLU A 10 -3.61 -3.14 -22.87
C GLU A 10 -2.90 -4.43 -22.44
N ASN A 11 -2.12 -5.03 -23.35
CA ASN A 11 -1.34 -6.24 -23.06
C ASN A 11 -0.28 -5.97 -21.97
N LEU A 12 0.37 -4.81 -22.00
CA LEU A 12 1.33 -4.41 -20.97
C LEU A 12 0.67 -4.22 -19.60
N ARG A 13 -0.54 -3.63 -19.52
CA ARG A 13 -1.28 -3.53 -18.25
C ARG A 13 -1.66 -4.90 -17.70
N LYS A 14 -2.08 -5.83 -18.58
CA LYS A 14 -2.37 -7.22 -18.20
C LYS A 14 -1.11 -7.95 -17.71
N ALA A 15 0.02 -7.77 -18.39
CA ALA A 15 1.30 -8.32 -17.97
C ALA A 15 1.73 -7.75 -16.61
N LEU A 16 1.68 -6.43 -16.44
CA LEU A 16 1.98 -5.76 -15.17
C LEU A 16 1.12 -6.29 -14.00
N ALA A 17 -0.19 -6.46 -14.22
CA ALA A 17 -1.07 -7.04 -13.21
C ALA A 17 -0.71 -8.51 -12.91
N GLY A 18 -0.44 -9.31 -13.95
CA GLY A 18 -0.02 -10.70 -13.82
C GLY A 18 1.27 -10.88 -13.01
N GLU A 19 2.30 -10.10 -13.33
CA GLU A 19 3.59 -10.13 -12.63
C GLU A 19 3.47 -9.67 -11.17
N SER A 20 2.63 -8.65 -10.92
CA SER A 20 2.34 -8.18 -9.56
C SER A 20 1.67 -9.26 -8.70
N ILE A 21 0.71 -9.99 -9.28
CA ILE A 21 0.05 -11.13 -8.62
C ILE A 21 1.05 -12.29 -8.43
N ALA A 22 1.86 -12.61 -9.43
CA ALA A 22 2.86 -13.69 -9.37
C ALA A 22 3.88 -13.45 -8.26
N ARG A 23 4.43 -12.24 -8.17
CA ARG A 23 5.32 -11.82 -7.09
C ARG A 23 4.72 -12.12 -5.72
N ASN A 24 3.50 -11.66 -5.46
CA ASN A 24 2.83 -11.86 -4.17
C ASN A 24 2.57 -13.34 -3.89
N LYS A 25 2.07 -14.10 -4.88
CA LYS A 25 1.88 -15.55 -4.74
C LYS A 25 3.17 -16.26 -4.35
N TYR A 26 4.28 -15.98 -5.03
CA TYR A 26 5.55 -16.62 -4.73
C TYR A 26 6.06 -16.25 -3.33
N THR A 27 5.87 -15.01 -2.87
CA THR A 27 6.20 -14.68 -1.47
C THR A 27 5.36 -15.47 -0.46
N TYR A 28 4.06 -15.69 -0.72
CA TYR A 28 3.22 -16.52 0.15
C TYR A 28 3.61 -18.00 0.09
N PHE A 29 3.98 -18.49 -1.08
CA PHE A 29 4.44 -19.87 -1.26
C PHE A 29 5.78 -20.11 -0.57
N ALA A 30 6.67 -19.11 -0.54
CA ALA A 30 7.89 -19.17 0.24
C ALA A 30 7.60 -19.31 1.74
N MET A 31 6.63 -18.55 2.27
CA MET A 31 6.19 -18.68 3.66
C MET A 31 5.66 -20.09 3.96
N ALA A 32 4.84 -20.65 3.07
CA ALA A 32 4.32 -22.01 3.21
C ALA A 32 5.43 -23.08 3.14
N ALA A 33 6.35 -22.96 2.18
CA ALA A 33 7.50 -23.86 2.05
C ALA A 33 8.37 -23.83 3.32
N ARG A 34 8.63 -22.63 3.87
CA ARG A 34 9.36 -22.49 5.14
C ARG A 34 8.63 -23.12 6.32
N ALA A 35 7.31 -22.94 6.42
CA ALA A 35 6.50 -23.57 7.45
C ALA A 35 6.53 -25.11 7.36
N ASN A 36 6.71 -25.66 6.16
CA ASN A 36 6.86 -27.10 5.92
C ASN A 36 8.30 -27.62 6.11
N GLY A 37 9.27 -26.74 6.36
CA GLY A 37 10.69 -27.10 6.51
C GLY A 37 11.48 -27.15 5.19
N ASP A 38 10.90 -26.73 4.07
CA ASP A 38 11.51 -26.76 2.74
C ASP A 38 12.25 -25.45 2.41
N GLU A 39 13.35 -25.17 3.10
CA GLU A 39 14.08 -23.88 2.96
C GLU A 39 14.64 -23.64 1.55
N GLU A 40 15.08 -24.68 0.83
CA GLU A 40 15.56 -24.54 -0.55
C GLU A 40 14.43 -24.09 -1.50
N ILE A 41 13.23 -24.66 -1.32
CA ILE A 41 12.05 -24.29 -2.11
C ILE A 41 11.59 -22.88 -1.74
N ALA A 42 11.61 -22.53 -0.46
CA ALA A 42 11.30 -21.17 0.00
C ALA A 42 12.24 -20.14 -0.65
N ALA A 43 13.55 -20.41 -0.65
CA ALA A 43 14.55 -19.55 -1.29
C ALA A 43 14.33 -19.43 -2.81
N ALA A 44 13.95 -20.52 -3.48
CA ALA A 44 13.63 -20.50 -4.91
C ALA A 44 12.42 -19.60 -5.21
N PHE A 45 11.34 -19.71 -4.43
CA PHE A 45 10.18 -18.84 -4.57
C PHE A 45 10.52 -17.37 -4.31
N GLU A 46 11.31 -17.06 -3.28
CA GLU A 46 11.74 -15.68 -3.00
C GLU A 46 12.60 -15.10 -4.14
N GLN A 47 13.46 -15.92 -4.75
CA GLN A 47 14.25 -15.51 -5.91
C GLN A 47 13.34 -15.24 -7.12
N MET A 48 12.36 -16.10 -7.38
CA MET A 48 11.40 -15.89 -8.46
C MET A 48 10.53 -14.65 -8.22
N ALA A 49 10.09 -14.40 -6.98
CA ALA A 49 9.36 -13.18 -6.63
C ALA A 49 10.16 -11.90 -6.94
N LYS A 50 11.48 -11.92 -6.71
CA LYS A 50 12.37 -10.81 -7.09
C LYS A 50 12.47 -10.65 -8.61
N ASN A 51 12.44 -11.76 -9.36
CA ASN A 51 12.42 -11.71 -10.83
C ASN A 51 11.11 -11.09 -11.34
N GLU A 52 9.95 -11.51 -10.82
CA GLU A 52 8.65 -10.96 -11.25
C GLU A 52 8.50 -9.48 -10.89
N MET A 53 9.09 -9.04 -9.77
CA MET A 53 9.21 -7.61 -9.47
C MET A 53 9.94 -6.84 -10.57
N MET A 54 11.02 -7.41 -11.13
CA MET A 54 11.77 -6.77 -12.21
C MET A 54 11.00 -6.80 -13.54
N HIS A 55 10.28 -7.89 -13.84
CA HIS A 55 9.38 -7.95 -14.99
C HIS A 55 8.27 -6.89 -14.91
N ALA A 56 7.59 -6.80 -13.76
CA ALA A 56 6.60 -5.77 -13.49
C ALA A 56 7.18 -4.36 -13.68
N LYS A 57 8.41 -4.11 -13.18
CA LYS A 57 9.10 -2.83 -13.37
C LYS A 57 9.29 -2.49 -14.85
N PHE A 58 9.68 -3.44 -15.70
CA PHE A 58 9.85 -3.18 -17.14
C PHE A 58 8.55 -2.70 -17.77
N TRP A 59 7.43 -3.37 -17.48
CA TRP A 59 6.11 -3.01 -18.02
C TRP A 59 5.59 -1.69 -17.46
N PHE A 60 5.80 -1.45 -16.17
CA PHE A 60 5.48 -0.18 -15.53
C PHE A 60 6.19 0.98 -16.22
N GLU A 61 7.50 0.88 -16.47
CA GLU A 61 8.28 1.95 -17.08
C GLU A 61 7.87 2.23 -18.53
N GLN A 62 7.39 1.23 -19.28
CA GLN A 62 6.83 1.44 -20.62
C GLN A 62 5.49 2.19 -20.57
N LEU A 63 4.66 1.94 -19.56
CA LEU A 63 3.31 2.51 -19.45
C LEU A 63 3.31 3.90 -18.82
N TYR A 64 4.11 4.09 -17.77
CA TYR A 64 4.03 5.26 -16.88
C TYR A 64 5.34 6.05 -16.82
N GLY A 65 6.38 5.58 -17.49
CA GLY A 65 7.71 6.18 -17.43
C GLY A 65 8.51 5.71 -16.21
N LYS A 66 9.79 6.09 -16.19
CA LYS A 66 10.70 5.76 -15.09
C LYS A 66 10.41 6.64 -13.87
N PRO A 67 10.12 6.06 -12.69
CA PRO A 67 10.05 6.83 -11.44
C PRO A 67 11.37 7.56 -11.21
N ALA A 68 11.33 8.88 -11.01
CA ALA A 68 12.52 9.70 -10.87
C ALA A 68 12.41 10.66 -9.68
N ASP A 69 11.45 11.59 -9.71
CA ASP A 69 11.29 12.58 -8.66
C ASP A 69 10.56 12.00 -7.45
N THR A 70 11.16 12.10 -6.27
CA THR A 70 10.58 11.51 -5.04
C THR A 70 9.29 12.22 -4.64
N LYS A 71 9.19 13.53 -4.87
CA LYS A 71 7.99 14.31 -4.56
C LYS A 71 6.84 13.90 -5.48
N GLU A 72 7.09 13.70 -6.76
CA GLU A 72 6.12 13.15 -7.70
C GLU A 72 5.66 11.75 -7.29
N CYS A 73 6.59 10.84 -6.98
CA CYS A 73 6.25 9.48 -6.52
C CYS A 73 5.35 9.49 -5.27
N LEU A 74 5.67 10.32 -4.27
CA LEU A 74 4.85 10.45 -3.07
C LEU A 74 3.47 11.06 -3.36
N THR A 75 3.39 12.00 -4.32
CA THR A 75 2.12 12.60 -4.73
C THR A 75 1.24 11.57 -5.43
N GLN A 76 1.81 10.79 -6.36
CA GLN A 76 1.09 9.70 -7.03
C GLN A 76 0.62 8.63 -6.03
N ALA A 77 1.46 8.27 -5.06
CA ALA A 77 1.09 7.32 -4.02
C ALA A 77 -0.09 7.84 -3.19
N ALA A 78 -0.02 9.07 -2.65
CA ALA A 78 -1.11 9.66 -1.87
C ALA A 78 -2.43 9.75 -2.66
N MET A 79 -2.37 10.10 -3.95
CA MET A 79 -3.56 10.14 -4.81
C MET A 79 -4.15 8.74 -5.05
N GLY A 80 -3.30 7.72 -5.19
CA GLY A 80 -3.71 6.31 -5.28
C GLY A 80 -4.45 5.90 -4.02
N GLU A 81 -3.82 6.06 -2.86
CA GLU A 81 -4.41 5.75 -1.54
C GLU A 81 -5.76 6.45 -1.34
N TYR A 82 -5.86 7.75 -1.69
CA TYR A 82 -7.11 8.50 -1.65
C TYR A 82 -8.21 7.87 -2.49
N SER A 83 -7.91 7.54 -3.75
CA SER A 83 -8.86 6.88 -4.64
C SER A 83 -9.33 5.54 -4.08
N GLU A 84 -8.44 4.81 -3.40
CA GLU A 84 -8.75 3.52 -2.80
C GLU A 84 -9.69 3.66 -1.59
N TRP A 85 -9.34 4.48 -0.60
CA TRP A 85 -10.15 4.59 0.61
C TRP A 85 -11.42 5.45 0.44
N HIS A 86 -11.41 6.44 -0.45
CA HIS A 86 -12.52 7.37 -0.63
C HIS A 86 -13.64 6.78 -1.51
N ASP A 87 -13.26 6.11 -2.60
CA ASP A 87 -14.19 5.64 -3.63
C ASP A 87 -14.21 4.11 -3.72
N MET A 88 -13.07 3.49 -4.04
CA MET A 88 -13.02 2.07 -4.46
C MET A 88 -13.44 1.09 -3.36
N TYR A 89 -12.81 1.12 -2.19
CA TYR A 89 -13.12 0.17 -1.12
C TYR A 89 -14.51 0.36 -0.52
N PRO A 90 -15.03 1.59 -0.32
CA PRO A 90 -16.43 1.80 0.05
C PRO A 90 -17.42 1.18 -0.95
N ASP A 91 -17.20 1.37 -2.25
CA ASP A 91 -18.04 0.77 -3.29
C ASP A 91 -17.98 -0.77 -3.25
N PHE A 92 -16.78 -1.33 -3.08
CA PHE A 92 -16.60 -2.80 -2.96
C PHE A 92 -17.25 -3.37 -1.69
N ALA A 93 -17.18 -2.66 -0.56
CA ALA A 93 -17.84 -3.06 0.67
C ALA A 93 -19.37 -3.06 0.53
N ALA A 94 -19.93 -2.02 -0.11
CA ALA A 94 -21.36 -1.95 -0.40
C ALA A 94 -21.81 -3.11 -1.30
N GLN A 95 -21.09 -3.38 -2.38
CA GLN A 95 -21.39 -4.50 -3.28
C GLN A 95 -21.29 -5.87 -2.54
N ALA A 96 -20.23 -6.09 -1.77
CA ALA A 96 -20.06 -7.34 -1.02
C ALA A 96 -21.23 -7.56 -0.04
N ARG A 97 -21.72 -6.49 0.60
CA ARG A 97 -22.89 -6.54 1.49
C ARG A 97 -24.19 -6.84 0.75
N GLU A 98 -24.39 -6.25 -0.44
CA GLU A 98 -25.54 -6.57 -1.30
C GLU A 98 -25.54 -8.04 -1.73
N GLU A 99 -24.37 -8.62 -1.93
CA GLU A 99 -24.17 -10.04 -2.29
C GLU A 99 -24.19 -10.98 -1.07
N GLY A 100 -24.36 -10.47 0.15
CA GLY A 100 -24.42 -11.26 1.39
C GLY A 100 -23.07 -11.74 1.92
N LEU A 101 -21.97 -11.12 1.48
CA LEU A 101 -20.59 -11.42 1.86
C LEU A 101 -20.07 -10.46 2.94
N GLU A 102 -20.74 -10.42 4.10
CA GLU A 102 -20.47 -9.41 5.15
C GLU A 102 -19.02 -9.44 5.64
N ASP A 103 -18.41 -10.61 5.83
CA ASP A 103 -17.02 -10.72 6.28
C ASP A 103 -16.03 -10.05 5.29
N ILE A 104 -16.33 -10.11 3.99
CA ILE A 104 -15.54 -9.46 2.95
C ILE A 104 -15.80 -7.95 2.94
N ALA A 105 -17.06 -7.52 3.13
CA ALA A 105 -17.41 -6.12 3.23
C ALA A 105 -16.67 -5.44 4.40
N VAL A 106 -16.69 -6.07 5.59
CA VAL A 106 -15.96 -5.60 6.76
C VAL A 106 -14.45 -5.55 6.50
N MET A 107 -13.91 -6.52 5.75
CA MET A 107 -12.50 -6.50 5.38
C MET A 107 -12.17 -5.31 4.46
N PHE A 108 -12.99 -5.02 3.46
CA PHE A 108 -12.80 -3.84 2.61
C PHE A 108 -12.85 -2.53 3.41
N GLU A 109 -13.76 -2.42 4.38
CA GLU A 109 -13.84 -1.24 5.27
C GLU A 109 -12.59 -1.10 6.16
N LYS A 110 -12.07 -2.23 6.68
CA LYS A 110 -10.81 -2.24 7.44
C LYS A 110 -9.63 -1.81 6.57
N VAL A 111 -9.55 -2.30 5.34
CA VAL A 111 -8.48 -1.92 4.40
C VAL A 111 -8.60 -0.45 4.00
N ALA A 112 -9.81 0.07 3.75
CA ALA A 112 -10.03 1.51 3.49
C ALA A 112 -9.50 2.38 4.64
N ALA A 113 -9.72 1.99 5.89
CA ALA A 113 -9.19 2.71 7.04
C ALA A 113 -7.65 2.74 7.08
N ILE A 114 -7.00 1.65 6.63
CA ILE A 114 -5.54 1.54 6.51
C ILE A 114 -5.01 2.45 5.39
N GLU A 115 -5.61 2.40 4.20
CA GLU A 115 -5.16 3.21 3.07
C GLU A 115 -5.29 4.72 3.37
N ARG A 116 -6.26 5.10 4.21
CA ARG A 116 -6.33 6.47 4.76
C ARG A 116 -5.13 6.84 5.64
N ASP A 117 -4.58 5.92 6.44
CA ASP A 117 -3.32 6.14 7.17
C ASP A 117 -2.14 6.23 6.19
N HIS A 118 -2.10 5.40 5.15
CA HIS A 118 -1.07 5.46 4.11
C HIS A 118 -1.04 6.82 3.40
N GLU A 119 -2.20 7.34 2.97
CA GLU A 119 -2.32 8.69 2.43
C GLU A 119 -1.75 9.73 3.41
N GLY A 120 -2.18 9.69 4.68
CA GLY A 120 -1.71 10.61 5.72
C GLY A 120 -0.20 10.56 5.92
N ARG A 121 0.40 9.36 5.84
CA ARG A 121 1.85 9.15 5.94
C ARG A 121 2.58 9.73 4.73
N PHE A 122 2.10 9.49 3.51
CA PHE A 122 2.70 10.07 2.31
C PHE A 122 2.61 11.61 2.31
N MET A 123 1.48 12.17 2.72
CA MET A 123 1.29 13.61 2.88
C MET A 123 2.24 14.21 3.93
N THR A 124 2.49 13.49 5.03
CA THR A 124 3.47 13.90 6.04
C THR A 124 4.89 13.90 5.47
N LEU A 125 5.26 12.90 4.68
CA LEU A 125 6.57 12.82 4.02
C LEU A 125 6.74 13.94 2.97
N LEU A 126 5.69 14.25 2.20
CA LEU A 126 5.67 15.38 1.26
C LEU A 126 5.93 16.71 1.97
N ALA A 127 5.25 16.95 3.10
CA ALA A 127 5.43 18.17 3.89
C ALA A 127 6.87 18.29 4.42
N LYS A 128 7.47 17.18 4.88
CA LYS A 128 8.88 17.15 5.33
C LYS A 128 9.86 17.47 4.20
N LEU A 129 9.66 16.90 3.01
CA LEU A 129 10.51 17.20 1.85
C LEU A 129 10.47 18.69 1.49
N ALA A 130 9.29 19.29 1.49
CA ALA A 130 9.11 20.72 1.20
C ALA A 130 9.82 21.64 2.21
N GLN A 131 9.97 21.21 3.48
CA GLN A 131 10.70 21.97 4.51
C GLN A 131 12.23 21.86 4.38
N THR A 132 12.74 20.82 3.71
CA THR A 132 14.18 20.57 3.54
C THR A 132 14.79 21.17 2.28
N SER A 133 13.98 21.70 1.36
CA SER A 133 14.47 22.37 0.15
C SER A 133 14.90 23.82 0.46
N PRO A 134 16.11 24.28 0.06
CA PRO A 134 16.63 25.62 0.41
C PRO A 134 15.89 26.81 -0.24
N GLU A 135 14.87 26.55 -1.06
CA GLU A 135 14.22 27.56 -1.88
C GLU A 135 12.87 27.96 -1.28
N GLN A 136 12.94 28.95 -0.38
CA GLN A 136 11.87 29.90 0.04
C GLN A 136 10.63 29.29 0.75
N ALA A 137 10.43 29.58 2.04
CA ALA A 137 9.84 30.80 2.63
C ALA A 137 8.30 30.87 2.54
N HIS A 138 7.69 30.92 3.74
CA HIS A 138 6.33 31.39 4.04
C HIS A 138 5.19 30.88 3.14
N ALA A 139 4.68 29.68 3.46
CA ALA A 139 3.30 29.32 3.15
C ALA A 139 2.40 29.68 4.35
N PRO A 140 1.18 30.19 4.13
CA PRO A 140 0.32 30.69 5.20
C PRO A 140 -0.09 29.56 6.14
N THR A 141 -0.22 29.91 7.42
CA THR A 141 -0.86 29.09 8.46
C THR A 141 -2.23 28.63 7.96
N ARG A 142 -2.29 27.38 7.51
CA ARG A 142 -3.55 26.71 7.19
C ARG A 142 -4.31 26.57 8.50
N ALA A 143 -5.59 26.94 8.50
CA ALA A 143 -6.47 26.88 9.66
C ALA A 143 -6.31 25.55 10.39
N GLU A 144 -6.18 25.63 11.72
CA GLU A 144 -6.08 24.45 12.57
C GLU A 144 -7.26 23.52 12.28
N PRO A 145 -7.03 22.28 11.80
CA PRO A 145 -8.06 21.28 11.90
C PRO A 145 -8.43 21.15 13.38
N SER A 146 -9.71 20.90 13.66
CA SER A 146 -10.24 20.55 14.99
C SER A 146 -9.21 19.75 15.78
N PRO A 147 -8.96 20.05 17.08
CA PRO A 147 -7.80 19.55 17.79
C PRO A 147 -7.76 18.02 17.71
N ARG A 148 -6.92 17.51 16.82
CA ARG A 148 -6.72 16.07 16.68
C ARG A 148 -6.04 15.59 17.92
N GLN A 149 -6.60 14.57 18.55
CA GLN A 149 -6.00 14.06 19.77
C GLN A 149 -4.80 13.22 19.39
N LYS A 150 -3.61 13.69 19.77
CA LYS A 150 -2.38 12.92 19.62
C LYS A 150 -2.46 11.70 20.54
N LYS A 151 -2.47 10.50 19.95
CA LYS A 151 -2.45 9.22 20.66
C LYS A 151 -1.16 8.45 20.36
N THR A 152 -0.84 7.50 21.23
CA THR A 152 0.20 6.50 21.03
C THR A 152 -0.45 5.14 20.84
N GLY A 153 0.06 4.33 19.92
CA GLY A 153 -0.43 2.98 19.66
C GLY A 153 0.60 2.10 18.97
N TYR A 154 0.16 0.96 18.48
CA TYR A 154 0.99 -0.06 17.84
C TYR A 154 0.53 -0.30 16.40
N ARG A 155 1.41 -0.07 15.43
CA ARG A 155 1.12 -0.32 14.01
C ARG A 155 1.68 -1.67 13.59
N CYS A 156 0.85 -2.50 12.96
CA CYS A 156 1.29 -3.73 12.30
C CYS A 156 2.26 -3.39 11.17
N GLN A 157 3.46 -3.97 11.20
CA GLN A 157 4.49 -3.71 10.18
C GLN A 157 4.16 -4.33 8.81
N PHE A 158 3.18 -5.23 8.75
CA PHE A 158 2.81 -5.94 7.53
C PHE A 158 1.65 -5.30 6.77
N CYS A 159 0.66 -4.77 7.48
CA CYS A 159 -0.55 -4.21 6.84
C CYS A 159 -0.92 -2.81 7.32
N GLY A 160 -0.15 -2.16 8.19
CA GLY A 160 -0.44 -0.78 8.60
C GLY A 160 -1.56 -0.58 9.63
N ALA A 161 -2.34 -1.61 9.98
CA ALA A 161 -3.36 -1.51 11.01
C ALA A 161 -2.81 -0.98 12.35
N VAL A 162 -3.50 -0.03 12.97
CA VAL A 162 -3.10 0.61 14.24
C VAL A 162 -4.01 0.14 15.37
N PHE A 163 -3.41 -0.25 16.49
CA PHE A 163 -4.09 -0.73 17.70
C PHE A 163 -3.72 0.13 18.91
N GLU A 164 -4.64 0.34 19.85
CA GLU A 164 -4.33 1.04 21.10
C GLU A 164 -3.38 0.22 21.99
N GLU A 165 -3.63 -1.08 22.14
CA GLU A 165 -2.76 -2.03 22.82
C GLU A 165 -2.04 -2.94 21.83
N ARG A 166 -0.83 -3.41 22.16
CA ARG A 166 -0.06 -4.30 21.29
C ARG A 166 -0.69 -5.70 21.29
N PRO A 167 -1.22 -6.21 20.16
CA PRO A 167 -1.68 -7.58 20.09
C PRO A 167 -0.53 -8.56 19.77
N ASP A 168 -0.74 -9.85 20.02
CA ASP A 168 0.17 -10.91 19.59
C ASP A 168 0.01 -11.24 18.10
N ILE A 169 -1.24 -11.17 17.60
CA ILE A 169 -1.62 -11.46 16.22
C ILE A 169 -2.43 -10.26 15.69
N CYS A 170 -2.07 -9.76 14.50
CA CYS A 170 -2.82 -8.69 13.85
C CYS A 170 -4.20 -9.20 13.43
N ASP A 171 -5.28 -8.59 13.91
CA ASP A 171 -6.65 -9.01 13.59
C ASP A 171 -7.01 -8.82 12.11
N THR A 172 -6.24 -8.02 11.39
CA THR A 172 -6.50 -7.63 9.99
C THR A 172 -5.75 -8.54 9.02
N CYS A 173 -4.43 -8.71 9.18
CA CYS A 173 -3.61 -9.52 8.27
C CYS A 173 -3.09 -10.83 8.86
N GLN A 174 -3.44 -11.14 10.11
CA GLN A 174 -3.06 -12.37 10.82
C GLN A 174 -1.55 -12.55 11.05
N ALA A 175 -0.75 -11.49 10.82
CA ALA A 175 0.68 -11.55 11.09
C ALA A 175 0.99 -11.57 12.59
N ILE A 176 2.03 -12.31 12.97
CA ILE A 176 2.42 -12.56 14.36
C ILE A 176 3.55 -11.61 14.77
N GLY A 177 3.38 -10.91 15.90
CA GLY A 177 4.46 -10.30 16.69
C GLY A 177 5.17 -9.05 16.14
N ALA A 178 4.93 -8.64 14.89
CA ALA A 178 5.62 -7.49 14.27
C ALA A 178 4.81 -6.19 14.35
N PHE A 179 4.99 -5.47 15.45
CA PHE A 179 4.34 -4.17 15.71
C PHE A 179 5.36 -3.10 16.08
N GLU A 180 5.23 -1.91 15.52
CA GLU A 180 6.02 -0.73 15.90
C GLU A 180 5.19 0.26 16.72
N LEU A 181 5.82 0.91 17.71
CA LEU A 181 5.20 1.99 18.47
C LEU A 181 5.09 3.23 17.58
N VAL A 182 3.89 3.79 17.46
CA VAL A 182 3.61 4.95 16.61
C VAL A 182 2.82 6.01 17.37
N GLU A 183 3.05 7.27 16.99
CA GLU A 183 2.14 8.37 17.32
C GLU A 183 1.19 8.57 16.13
N TYR A 184 -0.11 8.60 16.39
CA TYR A 184 -1.14 8.83 15.37
C TYR A 184 -2.16 9.87 15.87
N TYR A 185 -2.98 10.36 14.95
CA TYR A 185 -3.93 11.43 15.21
C TYR A 185 -5.34 10.96 14.88
N GLU A 186 -6.23 10.98 15.87
CA GLU A 186 -7.69 10.83 15.68
C GLU A 186 -8.35 12.21 15.49
#